data_AF-G2HHG6-F1
#
_entry.id   AF-G2HHG6-F1
#
_cell.length_a   1.000
_cell.length_b   1.000
_cell.length_c   1.000
_cell.angle_alpha   90.00
_cell.angle_beta   90.00
_cell.angle_gamma   90.00
#
_symmetry.space_group_name_H-M   'P 1'
#
loop_
_entity.id
_entity.type
_entity.pdbx_description
1 polymer ?
#
loop_
_entity_poly.entity_id
_entity_poly.type
_entity_poly.pdbx_seq_one_letter_code
_entity_poly.pdbx_strand_id
1 'polypeptide(L)'
;MTAPCSQPAQLPGRRQLGLVPFPPPPPRTPLLWLLLLLLLLLAAVAPARGWESGDLELFDLVEEVQLNFYQFLGVQQDASSADIRKAYRKLSLTLHPDKNKDENAETQFRQLVAIYEVLKDDERRQRYDDILINGLPDWRQPVFYYRRVRKMSNAELALLLFIILTVGHYAVVWSIYLEKQLDELLSRKKREKKKKTGSKSVDVSKLGASEKNERLLMKPQWHDLLPCKLGIWFCLTLKALPHLIQDAGQFYAKYKETRSKEKADALTRTELETLQKQKKVKKPKPEFPVYTPLETTYIQSYDHGTSIEEIEEQMDDWLENRNRTQKKQAPEWTEEDLSQLTRSMVKFPGGTPGRWEKIAHELGRSVTDVSSLRFALYRERNQNKSAM
;
A
#
# COMPACT_ATOMS: atom_id res chain seq x y z
N MET A 1 -83.49 50.84 3.38
CA MET A 1 -82.20 51.39 3.83
C MET A 1 -81.14 50.80 2.90
N THR A 2 -80.71 51.45 1.82
CA THR A 2 -79.58 52.42 1.77
C THR A 2 -78.38 51.89 2.58
N ALA A 3 -77.18 51.60 2.05
CA ALA A 3 -76.42 52.21 0.97
C ALA A 3 -75.29 51.25 0.49
N PRO A 4 -74.60 51.55 -0.64
CA PRO A 4 -73.64 50.67 -1.32
C PRO A 4 -72.17 51.01 -1.02
N CYS A 5 -71.28 50.03 -1.16
CA CYS A 5 -69.82 50.15 -1.26
C CYS A 5 -69.30 48.74 -1.57
N SER A 6 -68.37 48.41 -2.46
CA SER A 6 -67.50 49.11 -3.41
C SER A 6 -66.88 47.99 -4.27
N GLN A 7 -66.84 48.12 -5.60
CA GLN A 7 -66.00 47.25 -6.43
C GLN A 7 -64.51 47.51 -6.13
N PRO A 8 -63.63 46.52 -6.34
CA PRO A 8 -62.79 46.65 -7.52
C PRO A 8 -62.43 45.35 -8.26
N ALA A 9 -62.22 45.54 -9.56
CA ALA A 9 -61.23 44.91 -10.44
C ALA A 9 -61.35 43.39 -10.75
N GLN A 10 -61.92 43.13 -11.93
CA GLN A 10 -61.64 41.93 -12.74
C GLN A 10 -60.14 41.85 -13.07
N LEU A 11 -59.51 40.72 -12.71
CA LEU A 11 -58.20 40.33 -13.23
C LEU A 11 -58.39 39.53 -14.53
N PRO A 12 -57.62 39.82 -15.60
CA PRO A 12 -57.76 39.17 -16.90
C PRO A 12 -57.16 37.76 -16.90
N GLY A 13 -57.77 36.89 -17.71
CA GLY A 13 -57.42 35.48 -17.88
C GLY A 13 -55.93 35.21 -18.13
N ARG A 14 -55.35 34.37 -17.28
CA ARG A 14 -53.97 33.90 -17.37
C ARG A 14 -53.85 32.95 -18.56
N ARG A 15 -53.26 33.45 -19.64
CA ARG A 15 -52.87 32.70 -20.85
C ARG A 15 -52.04 31.46 -20.46
N GLN A 16 -52.42 30.30 -21.00
CA GLN A 16 -51.62 29.09 -20.92
C GLN A 16 -50.30 29.29 -21.68
N LEU A 17 -49.18 29.37 -20.96
CA LEU A 17 -47.83 29.30 -21.52
C LEU A 17 -47.49 27.83 -21.73
N GLY A 18 -47.46 27.40 -22.99
CA GLY A 18 -47.00 26.07 -23.39
C GLY A 18 -45.56 25.84 -22.93
N LEU A 19 -45.34 24.76 -22.18
CA LEU A 19 -44.01 24.25 -21.89
C LEU A 19 -43.35 23.81 -23.21
N VAL A 20 -42.27 24.49 -23.59
CA VAL A 20 -41.31 23.98 -24.58
C VAL A 20 -40.53 22.84 -23.90
N PRO A 21 -40.45 21.63 -24.48
CA PRO A 21 -39.65 20.56 -23.90
C PRO A 21 -38.16 20.90 -24.05
N PHE A 22 -37.43 20.83 -22.94
CA PHE A 22 -35.97 20.96 -22.91
C PHE A 22 -35.32 19.91 -23.84
N PRO A 23 -34.28 20.27 -24.61
CA PRO A 23 -33.55 19.29 -25.40
C PRO A 23 -32.82 18.28 -24.49
N PRO A 24 -32.72 16.99 -24.88
CA PRO A 24 -32.02 15.99 -24.09
C PRO A 24 -30.51 16.30 -24.03
N PRO A 25 -29.84 16.03 -22.90
CA PRO A 25 -28.40 16.22 -22.79
C PRO A 25 -27.66 15.31 -23.80
N PRO A 26 -26.56 15.79 -24.42
CA PRO A 26 -25.82 15.00 -25.39
C PRO A 26 -25.25 13.72 -24.74
N PRO A 27 -25.08 12.64 -25.52
CA PRO A 27 -24.58 11.37 -25.00
C PRO A 27 -23.20 11.56 -24.39
N ARG A 28 -23.06 11.17 -23.13
CA ARG A 28 -21.77 11.13 -22.42
C ARG A 28 -20.89 10.13 -23.14
N THR A 29 -20.04 10.57 -24.06
CA THR A 29 -19.01 9.75 -24.69
C THR A 29 -17.77 9.76 -23.77
N PRO A 30 -17.59 8.77 -22.87
CA PRO A 30 -16.44 8.74 -21.97
C PRO A 30 -15.11 8.67 -22.73
N LEU A 31 -15.14 8.19 -23.99
CA LEU A 31 -14.00 8.14 -24.89
C LEU A 31 -13.44 9.53 -25.22
N LEU A 32 -14.29 10.54 -25.38
CA LEU A 32 -13.85 11.89 -25.73
C LEU A 32 -13.22 12.59 -24.51
N TRP A 33 -13.74 12.33 -23.31
CA TRP A 33 -13.12 12.76 -22.05
C TRP A 33 -11.82 12.03 -21.75
N LEU A 34 -11.72 10.74 -22.05
CA LEU A 34 -10.48 9.97 -21.93
C LEU A 34 -9.42 10.43 -22.92
N LEU A 35 -9.81 10.72 -24.17
CA LEU A 35 -8.91 11.27 -25.20
C LEU A 35 -8.44 12.68 -24.79
N LEU A 36 -9.34 13.52 -24.29
CA LEU A 36 -9.02 14.86 -23.80
C LEU A 36 -8.09 14.79 -22.57
N LEU A 37 -8.34 13.87 -21.65
CA LEU A 37 -7.48 13.64 -20.48
C LEU A 37 -6.10 13.13 -20.91
N LEU A 38 -6.02 12.20 -21.87
CA LEU A 38 -4.77 11.69 -22.42
C LEU A 38 -3.99 12.81 -23.14
N LEU A 39 -4.68 13.65 -23.91
CA LEU A 39 -4.10 14.80 -24.60
C LEU A 39 -3.59 15.85 -23.60
N LEU A 40 -4.35 16.09 -22.52
CA LEU A 40 -3.95 16.96 -21.41
C LEU A 40 -2.73 16.40 -20.66
N LEU A 41 -2.67 15.08 -20.47
CA LEU A 41 -1.55 14.39 -19.81
C LEU A 41 -0.30 14.41 -20.71
N LEU A 42 -0.46 14.22 -22.03
CA LEU A 42 0.63 14.39 -23.00
C LEU A 42 1.11 15.85 -23.06
N ALA A 43 0.20 16.83 -22.99
CA ALA A 43 0.54 18.25 -22.99
C ALA A 43 1.17 18.71 -21.65
N ALA A 44 0.84 18.03 -20.55
CA ALA A 44 1.43 18.27 -19.23
C ALA A 44 2.84 17.67 -19.09
N VAL A 45 3.21 16.72 -19.95
CA VAL A 45 4.61 16.37 -20.16
C VAL A 45 5.23 17.50 -20.96
N ALA A 46 5.69 18.54 -20.26
CA ALA A 46 6.59 19.52 -20.85
C ALA A 46 7.70 18.75 -21.58
N PRO A 47 8.15 19.20 -22.77
CA PRO A 47 9.31 18.60 -23.40
C PRO A 47 10.46 18.75 -22.40
N ALA A 48 10.78 17.66 -21.70
CA ALA A 48 12.02 17.56 -20.97
C ALA A 48 13.08 17.70 -22.07
N ARG A 49 13.66 18.89 -22.20
CA ARG A 49 14.83 19.09 -23.04
C ARG A 49 15.91 18.20 -22.46
N GLY A 50 15.97 16.98 -22.99
CA GLY A 50 17.09 16.10 -22.78
C GLY A 50 18.32 16.73 -23.41
N TRP A 51 19.48 16.31 -22.93
CA TRP A 51 20.72 16.68 -23.60
C TRP A 51 20.68 16.20 -25.04
N GLU A 52 21.00 17.12 -25.94
CA GLU A 52 21.12 16.83 -27.36
C GLU A 52 22.50 16.21 -27.63
N SER A 53 22.69 15.56 -28.78
CA SER A 53 24.00 15.00 -29.13
C SER A 53 25.12 16.04 -29.09
N GLY A 54 24.84 17.29 -29.47
CA GLY A 54 25.80 18.38 -29.41
C GLY A 54 26.20 18.81 -27.99
N ASP A 55 25.37 18.55 -26.98
CA ASP A 55 25.69 18.78 -25.57
C ASP A 55 26.66 17.73 -25.04
N LEU A 56 26.41 16.47 -25.41
CA LEU A 56 27.28 15.36 -25.02
C LEU A 56 28.68 15.53 -25.60
N GLU A 57 28.78 15.91 -26.87
CA GLU A 57 30.05 16.26 -27.52
C GLU A 57 30.76 17.42 -26.82
N LEU A 58 30.01 18.45 -26.39
CA LEU A 58 30.57 19.56 -25.64
C LEU A 58 31.12 19.09 -24.29
N PHE A 59 30.38 18.26 -23.57
CA PHE A 59 30.83 17.74 -22.28
C PHE A 59 32.07 16.85 -22.40
N ASP A 60 32.10 15.97 -23.40
CA ASP A 60 33.26 15.15 -23.73
C ASP A 60 34.47 16.05 -24.04
N LEU A 61 34.29 17.10 -24.84
CA LEU A 61 35.36 18.04 -25.20
C LEU A 61 35.89 18.82 -23.99
N VAL A 62 35.02 19.25 -23.08
CA VAL A 62 35.42 19.95 -21.84
C VAL A 62 36.17 19.02 -20.89
N GLU A 63 35.82 17.73 -20.85
CA GLU A 63 36.54 16.73 -20.05
C GLU A 63 37.91 16.40 -20.66
N GLU A 64 37.99 16.32 -21.99
CA GLU A 64 39.26 16.10 -22.72
C GLU A 64 40.21 17.29 -22.58
N VAL A 65 39.69 18.51 -22.75
CA VAL A 65 40.45 19.76 -22.68
C VAL A 65 40.29 20.35 -21.27
N GLN A 66 41.21 20.01 -20.38
CA GLN A 66 41.26 20.50 -18.99
C GLN A 66 41.54 22.02 -18.86
N LEU A 67 41.54 22.76 -19.97
CA LEU A 67 41.81 24.19 -20.05
C LEU A 67 40.57 24.93 -20.55
N ASN A 68 40.39 26.17 -20.10
CA ASN A 68 39.33 27.02 -20.60
C ASN A 68 39.53 27.29 -22.11
N PHE A 69 38.48 27.13 -22.92
CA PHE A 69 38.50 27.30 -24.37
C PHE A 69 38.95 28.70 -24.80
N TYR A 70 38.52 29.73 -24.07
CA TYR A 70 38.95 31.11 -24.34
C TYR A 70 40.45 31.28 -24.05
N GLN A 71 40.96 30.66 -22.98
CA GLN A 71 42.38 30.66 -22.64
C GLN A 71 43.20 29.88 -23.68
N PHE A 72 42.68 28.74 -24.16
CA PHE A 72 43.31 27.96 -25.22
C PHE A 72 43.47 28.76 -26.51
N LEU A 73 42.44 29.54 -26.90
CA LEU A 73 42.54 30.45 -28.04
C LEU A 73 43.32 31.74 -27.76
N GLY A 74 43.60 32.06 -26.50
CA GLY A 74 44.24 33.31 -26.09
C GLY A 74 43.34 34.54 -26.30
N VAL A 75 42.02 34.39 -26.13
CA VAL A 75 41.02 35.46 -26.24
C VAL A 75 40.30 35.65 -24.90
N GLN A 76 39.66 36.81 -24.71
CA GLN A 76 38.80 37.02 -23.55
C GLN A 76 37.43 36.35 -23.75
N GLN A 77 36.74 36.04 -22.67
CA GLN A 77 35.38 35.45 -22.72
C GLN A 77 34.39 36.38 -23.42
N ASP A 78 34.60 37.69 -23.37
CA ASP A 78 33.75 38.71 -24.01
C ASP A 78 34.11 38.95 -25.49
N ALA A 79 35.04 38.17 -26.05
CA ALA A 79 35.55 38.37 -27.41
C ALA A 79 34.45 38.20 -28.46
N SER A 80 34.53 39.02 -29.52
CA SER A 80 33.61 38.92 -30.64
C SER A 80 33.87 37.65 -31.48
N SER A 81 32.87 37.19 -32.22
CA SER A 81 33.04 36.07 -33.17
C SER A 81 34.09 36.36 -34.26
N ALA A 82 34.39 37.63 -34.55
CA ALA A 82 35.48 38.03 -35.45
C ALA A 82 36.86 37.79 -34.81
N ASP A 83 37.00 38.10 -33.53
CA ASP A 83 38.26 37.90 -32.78
C ASP A 83 38.55 36.42 -32.58
N ILE A 84 37.54 35.61 -32.26
CA ILE A 84 37.64 34.15 -32.16
C ILE A 84 38.12 33.56 -33.50
N ARG A 85 37.53 33.98 -34.63
CA ARG A 85 37.96 33.58 -35.97
C ARG A 85 39.39 34.01 -36.30
N LYS A 86 39.83 35.17 -35.81
CA LYS A 86 41.20 35.66 -36.02
C LYS A 86 42.20 34.83 -35.21
N ALA A 87 41.89 34.55 -33.95
CA ALA A 87 42.71 33.73 -33.05
C ALA A 87 42.83 32.29 -33.57
N TYR A 88 41.71 31.67 -33.98
CA TYR A 88 41.70 30.35 -34.60
C TYR A 88 42.65 30.28 -35.80
N ARG A 89 42.53 31.20 -36.77
CA ARG A 89 43.40 31.22 -37.95
C ARG A 89 44.89 31.33 -37.61
N LYS A 90 45.23 32.11 -36.58
CA LYS A 90 46.62 32.26 -36.12
C LYS A 90 47.13 30.94 -35.53
N LEU A 91 46.34 30.29 -34.66
CA LEU A 91 46.69 29.04 -34.01
C LEU A 91 46.70 27.85 -34.97
N SER A 92 45.80 27.82 -35.97
CA SER A 92 45.77 26.75 -36.97
C SER A 92 47.06 26.71 -37.78
N LEU A 93 47.68 27.86 -38.06
CA LEU A 93 48.95 27.92 -38.79
C LEU A 93 50.14 27.43 -37.95
N THR A 94 50.10 27.63 -36.64
CA THR A 94 51.15 27.22 -35.71
C THR A 94 51.02 25.75 -35.30
N LEU A 95 49.79 25.28 -35.09
CA LEU A 95 49.48 23.92 -34.62
C LEU A 95 49.21 22.93 -35.76
N HIS A 96 49.34 23.33 -37.03
CA HIS A 96 49.10 22.43 -38.15
C HIS A 96 50.05 21.22 -38.11
N PRO A 97 49.58 19.97 -38.25
CA PRO A 97 50.41 18.77 -38.11
C PRO A 97 51.53 18.65 -39.15
N ASP A 98 51.40 19.31 -40.30
CA ASP A 98 52.47 19.39 -41.32
C ASP A 98 53.63 20.32 -40.91
N LYS A 99 53.33 21.36 -40.11
CA LYS A 99 54.31 22.38 -39.71
C LYS A 99 54.86 22.16 -38.32
N ASN A 100 54.03 21.65 -37.41
CA ASN A 100 54.44 21.28 -36.06
C ASN A 100 54.81 19.79 -36.03
N LYS A 101 56.06 19.50 -35.65
CA LYS A 101 56.60 18.13 -35.57
C LYS A 101 56.44 17.49 -34.19
N ASP A 102 55.73 18.15 -33.28
CA ASP A 102 55.43 17.58 -31.97
C ASP A 102 54.55 16.32 -32.10
N GLU A 103 54.80 15.34 -31.25
CA GLU A 103 54.02 14.08 -31.20
C GLU A 103 52.53 14.33 -30.91
N ASN A 104 52.21 15.47 -30.27
CA ASN A 104 50.84 15.89 -29.93
C ASN A 104 50.24 16.90 -30.91
N ALA A 105 50.88 17.19 -32.05
CA ALA A 105 50.40 18.20 -32.99
C ALA A 105 49.01 17.86 -33.55
N GLU A 106 48.76 16.59 -33.88
CA GLU A 106 47.46 16.14 -34.39
C GLU A 106 46.34 16.28 -33.34
N THR A 107 46.61 15.89 -32.09
CA THR A 107 45.66 16.00 -30.98
C THR A 107 45.36 17.45 -30.65
N GLN A 108 46.38 18.31 -30.57
CA GLN A 108 46.18 19.74 -30.32
C GLN A 108 45.43 20.44 -31.45
N PHE A 109 45.69 20.06 -32.71
CA PHE A 109 44.97 20.60 -33.85
C PHE A 109 43.50 20.17 -33.85
N ARG A 110 43.23 18.90 -33.52
CA ARG A 110 41.86 18.38 -33.37
C ARG A 110 41.09 19.13 -32.29
N GLN A 111 41.72 19.34 -31.12
CA GLN A 111 41.15 20.12 -30.03
C GLN A 111 40.89 21.56 -30.46
N LEU A 112 41.83 22.21 -31.16
CA LEU A 112 41.64 23.56 -31.68
C LEU A 112 40.40 23.67 -32.60
N VAL A 113 40.21 22.71 -33.51
CA VAL A 113 39.05 22.69 -34.41
C VAL A 113 37.76 22.53 -33.62
N ALA A 114 37.71 21.55 -32.71
CA ALA A 114 36.52 21.28 -31.89
C ALA A 114 36.15 22.48 -31.00
N ILE A 115 37.14 23.12 -30.36
CA ILE A 115 36.92 24.31 -29.53
C ILE A 115 36.38 25.46 -30.39
N TYR A 116 36.94 25.68 -31.58
CA TYR A 116 36.45 26.71 -32.48
C TYR A 116 35.02 26.45 -32.94
N GLU A 117 34.63 25.20 -33.20
CA GLU A 117 33.25 24.85 -33.56
C GLU A 117 32.26 25.19 -32.43
N VAL A 118 32.64 24.95 -31.17
CA VAL A 118 31.82 25.33 -30.01
C VAL A 118 31.69 26.86 -29.89
N LEU A 119 32.81 27.58 -29.97
CA LEU A 119 32.80 29.04 -29.74
C LEU A 119 32.29 29.85 -30.93
N LYS A 120 32.24 29.26 -32.13
CA LYS A 120 31.71 29.90 -33.35
C LYS A 120 30.19 30.00 -33.32
N ASP A 121 29.51 29.01 -32.74
CA ASP A 121 28.05 28.95 -32.63
C ASP A 121 27.60 29.61 -31.33
N ASP A 122 26.76 30.63 -31.43
CA ASP A 122 26.28 31.38 -30.28
C ASP A 122 25.50 30.49 -29.29
N GLU A 123 24.76 29.48 -29.77
CA GLU A 123 24.03 28.56 -28.89
C GLU A 123 24.99 27.63 -28.13
N ARG A 124 25.96 27.02 -28.81
CA ARG A 124 26.95 26.13 -28.17
C ARG A 124 27.86 26.91 -27.22
N ARG A 125 28.21 28.16 -27.58
CA ARG A 125 28.97 29.07 -26.72
C ARG A 125 28.22 29.38 -25.42
N GLN A 126 26.92 29.67 -25.50
CA GLN A 126 26.10 29.89 -24.29
C GLN A 126 26.08 28.66 -23.40
N ARG A 127 25.90 27.46 -23.97
CA ARG A 127 25.95 26.20 -23.19
C ARG A 127 27.32 25.99 -22.53
N TYR A 128 28.41 26.37 -23.21
CA TYR A 128 29.76 26.34 -22.62
C TYR A 128 29.94 27.36 -21.49
N ASP A 129 29.43 28.59 -21.67
CA ASP A 129 29.45 29.62 -20.62
C ASP A 129 28.63 29.19 -19.40
N ASP A 130 27.51 28.48 -19.60
CA ASP A 130 26.73 27.89 -18.52
C ASP A 130 27.53 26.83 -17.73
N ILE A 131 28.35 26.02 -18.41
CA ILE A 131 29.24 25.03 -17.77
C ILE A 131 30.34 25.74 -16.96
N LEU A 132 30.89 26.86 -17.47
CA LEU A 132 31.89 27.66 -16.75
C LEU A 132 31.34 28.23 -15.43
N ILE A 133 30.06 28.61 -15.40
CA ILE A 133 29.41 29.18 -14.21
C ILE A 133 28.94 28.08 -13.25
N ASN A 134 28.24 27.07 -13.77
CA ASN A 134 27.54 26.06 -12.96
C ASN A 134 28.38 24.80 -12.70
N GLY A 135 29.50 24.64 -13.40
CA GLY A 135 30.29 23.41 -13.43
C GLY A 135 29.76 22.38 -14.43
N LEU A 136 30.59 21.38 -14.73
CA LEU A 136 30.23 20.29 -15.64
C LEU A 136 29.15 19.41 -15.00
N PRO A 137 28.01 19.15 -15.67
CA PRO A 137 26.99 18.25 -15.14
C PRO A 137 27.50 16.80 -15.14
N ASP A 138 27.12 16.01 -14.13
CA ASP A 138 27.44 14.58 -14.03
C ASP A 138 26.71 13.76 -15.11
N TRP A 139 27.17 13.84 -16.36
CA TRP A 139 26.47 13.24 -17.50
C TRP A 139 26.81 11.77 -17.73
N ARG A 140 28.04 11.36 -17.39
CA ARG A 140 28.56 10.00 -17.57
C ARG A 140 28.24 9.06 -16.40
N GLN A 141 27.89 9.61 -15.23
CA GLN A 141 27.72 8.80 -14.02
C GLN A 141 26.33 8.13 -13.97
N PRO A 142 26.25 6.80 -13.79
CA PRO A 142 24.99 6.11 -13.51
C PRO A 142 24.26 6.66 -12.27
N VAL A 143 25.01 7.30 -11.36
CA VAL A 143 24.51 7.97 -10.16
C VAL A 143 23.53 9.09 -10.50
N PHE A 144 23.60 9.70 -11.69
CA PHE A 144 22.62 10.68 -12.16
C PHE A 144 21.20 10.10 -12.18
N TYR A 145 21.04 8.89 -12.73
CA TYR A 145 19.77 8.16 -12.74
C TYR A 145 19.34 7.82 -11.31
N TYR A 146 20.25 7.30 -10.47
CA TYR A 146 19.93 6.95 -9.08
C TYR A 146 19.52 8.16 -8.22
N ARG A 147 20.15 9.33 -8.40
CA ARG A 147 19.86 10.55 -7.62
C ARG A 147 18.57 11.21 -8.06
N ARG A 148 18.23 11.13 -9.36
CA ARG A 148 16.93 11.59 -9.88
C ARG A 148 15.79 10.64 -9.51
N VAL A 149 16.00 9.33 -9.62
CA VAL A 149 15.03 8.30 -9.19
C VAL A 149 14.73 8.38 -7.68
N ARG A 150 15.72 8.72 -6.83
CA ARG A 150 15.49 8.95 -5.39
C ARG A 150 14.67 10.20 -5.10
N LYS A 151 14.68 11.19 -5.99
CA LYS A 151 13.87 12.41 -5.89
C LYS A 151 12.48 12.25 -6.50
N MET A 152 12.17 11.12 -7.11
CA MET A 152 10.83 10.86 -7.63
C MET A 152 9.83 10.88 -6.47
N SER A 153 8.77 11.68 -6.63
CA SER A 153 7.69 11.72 -5.65
C SER A 153 7.12 10.32 -5.47
N ASN A 154 6.64 9.98 -4.27
CA ASN A 154 5.97 8.70 -4.01
C ASN A 154 4.87 8.41 -5.04
N ALA A 155 4.29 9.46 -5.66
CA ALA A 155 3.33 9.35 -6.75
C ALA A 155 3.91 8.75 -8.06
N GLU A 156 5.13 9.12 -8.46
CA GLU A 156 5.78 8.61 -9.67
C GLU A 156 6.19 7.15 -9.50
N LEU A 157 6.69 6.78 -8.31
CA LEU A 157 6.97 5.40 -7.97
C LEU A 157 5.69 4.55 -7.92
N ALA A 158 4.60 5.09 -7.37
CA ALA A 158 3.30 4.42 -7.36
C ALA A 158 2.74 4.23 -8.78
N LEU A 159 2.92 5.20 -9.67
CA LEU A 159 2.52 5.10 -11.08
C LEU A 159 3.34 4.02 -11.81
N LEU A 160 4.64 3.97 -11.59
CA LEU A 160 5.50 2.95 -12.18
C LEU A 160 5.16 1.54 -11.68
N LEU A 161 4.95 1.39 -10.38
CA LEU A 161 4.48 0.14 -9.77
C LEU A 161 3.11 -0.28 -10.33
N PHE A 162 2.20 0.68 -10.49
CA PHE A 162 0.89 0.46 -11.08
C PHE A 162 1.02 -0.06 -12.52
N ILE A 163 1.85 0.57 -13.37
CA ILE A 163 2.10 0.10 -14.74
C ILE A 163 2.63 -1.34 -14.74
N ILE A 164 3.63 -1.64 -13.91
CA ILE A 164 4.20 -3.01 -13.81
C ILE A 164 3.11 -4.02 -13.42
N LEU A 165 2.29 -3.69 -12.41
CA LEU A 165 1.19 -4.55 -11.98
C LEU A 165 0.12 -4.72 -13.07
N THR A 166 -0.20 -3.66 -13.83
CA THR A 166 -1.18 -3.73 -14.92
C THR A 166 -0.72 -4.66 -16.05
N VAL A 167 0.54 -4.52 -16.47
CA VAL A 167 1.14 -5.31 -17.55
C VAL A 167 1.33 -6.76 -17.10
N GLY A 168 1.80 -6.98 -15.87
CA GLY A 168 1.93 -8.31 -15.29
C GLY A 168 0.58 -9.03 -15.19
N HIS A 169 -0.46 -8.35 -14.74
CA HIS A 169 -1.81 -8.92 -14.67
C HIS A 169 -2.36 -9.28 -16.06
N TYR A 170 -2.16 -8.42 -17.06
CA TYR A 170 -2.56 -8.70 -18.44
C TYR A 170 -1.85 -9.94 -19.00
N ALA A 171 -0.55 -10.09 -18.74
CA ALA A 171 0.23 -11.25 -19.17
C ALA A 171 -0.30 -12.57 -18.55
N VAL A 172 -0.69 -12.55 -17.26
CA VAL A 172 -1.27 -13.72 -16.59
C VAL A 172 -2.64 -14.09 -17.15
N VAL A 173 -3.51 -13.11 -17.41
CA VAL A 173 -4.81 -13.37 -18.03
C VAL A 173 -4.64 -13.96 -19.43
N TRP A 174 -3.63 -13.50 -20.17
CA TRP A 174 -3.27 -14.06 -21.48
C TRP A 174 -2.65 -15.45 -21.39
N SER A 175 -1.85 -15.77 -20.37
CA SER A 175 -1.26 -17.10 -20.21
C SER A 175 -2.33 -18.17 -19.99
N ILE A 176 -3.32 -17.87 -19.14
CA ILE A 176 -4.47 -18.77 -18.90
C ILE A 176 -5.29 -18.97 -20.18
N TYR A 177 -5.46 -17.91 -20.98
CA TYR A 177 -6.14 -18.02 -22.27
C TYR A 177 -5.38 -18.91 -23.27
N LEU A 178 -4.05 -18.76 -23.34
CA LEU A 178 -3.21 -19.55 -24.24
C LEU A 178 -3.16 -21.03 -23.84
N GLU A 179 -3.14 -21.32 -22.54
CA GLU A 179 -3.17 -22.70 -22.00
C GLU A 179 -4.48 -23.42 -22.40
N LYS A 180 -5.62 -22.74 -22.23
CA LYS A 180 -6.94 -23.28 -22.65
C LYS A 180 -7.05 -23.44 -24.16
N GLN A 181 -6.48 -22.52 -24.94
CA GLN A 181 -6.37 -22.68 -26.39
C GLN A 181 -5.59 -23.96 -26.70
N LEU A 182 -4.41 -24.18 -26.11
CA LEU A 182 -3.56 -25.37 -26.33
C LEU A 182 -4.23 -26.71 -25.95
N ASP A 183 -5.02 -26.75 -24.88
CA ASP A 183 -5.73 -27.97 -24.48
C ASP A 183 -6.84 -28.36 -25.47
N GLU A 184 -7.41 -27.39 -26.19
CA GLU A 184 -8.48 -27.65 -27.16
C GLU A 184 -7.96 -28.43 -28.38
N LEU A 185 -6.79 -28.07 -28.94
CA LEU A 185 -6.18 -28.80 -30.05
C LEU A 185 -5.57 -30.15 -29.63
N LEU A 186 -5.03 -30.27 -28.40
CA LEU A 186 -4.56 -31.54 -27.88
C LEU A 186 -5.70 -32.53 -27.66
N SER A 187 -6.83 -32.06 -27.12
CA SER A 187 -8.03 -32.88 -26.93
C SER A 187 -8.70 -33.25 -28.26
N ARG A 188 -8.74 -32.35 -29.25
CA ARG A 188 -9.17 -32.67 -30.63
C ARG A 188 -8.30 -33.76 -31.26
N LYS A 189 -6.97 -33.64 -31.18
CA LYS A 189 -6.03 -34.65 -31.71
C LYS A 189 -6.15 -36.00 -31.00
N LYS A 190 -6.43 -36.00 -29.69
CA LYS A 190 -6.72 -37.21 -28.90
C LYS A 190 -8.06 -37.86 -29.29
N ARG A 191 -9.10 -37.07 -29.53
CA ARG A 191 -10.42 -37.53 -30.03
C ARG A 191 -10.32 -38.10 -31.45
N GLU A 192 -9.53 -37.49 -32.34
CA GLU A 192 -9.28 -38.02 -33.69
C GLU A 192 -8.51 -39.35 -33.68
N LYS A 193 -7.47 -39.48 -32.84
CA LYS A 193 -6.77 -40.75 -32.64
C LYS A 193 -7.72 -41.84 -32.13
N LYS A 194 -8.61 -41.51 -31.18
CA LYS A 194 -9.60 -42.44 -30.62
C LYS A 194 -10.68 -42.86 -31.65
N LYS A 195 -11.04 -41.98 -32.59
CA LYS A 195 -11.91 -42.31 -33.74
C LYS A 195 -11.22 -43.25 -34.73
N LYS A 196 -9.91 -43.11 -34.94
CA LYS A 196 -9.12 -43.98 -35.84
C LYS A 196 -8.90 -45.39 -35.26
N THR A 197 -8.90 -45.55 -33.94
CA THR A 197 -8.71 -46.85 -33.27
C THR A 197 -10.01 -47.66 -33.04
N GLY A 198 -11.13 -47.29 -33.67
CA GLY A 198 -12.31 -48.16 -33.80
C GLY A 198 -12.98 -48.57 -32.49
N SER A 199 -13.93 -47.77 -31.99
CA SER A 199 -15.01 -48.24 -31.12
C SER A 199 -16.26 -47.40 -31.36
N LYS A 200 -17.38 -48.08 -31.64
CA LYS A 200 -18.64 -47.53 -32.17
C LYS A 200 -19.62 -47.22 -31.02
N SER A 201 -20.24 -46.03 -31.10
CA SER A 201 -21.50 -45.51 -30.52
C SER A 201 -21.94 -46.05 -29.14
N VAL A 202 -22.17 -45.21 -28.12
CA VAL A 202 -23.39 -44.40 -27.89
C VAL A 202 -23.05 -43.29 -26.86
N ASP A 203 -23.84 -42.21 -26.81
CA ASP A 203 -23.72 -41.02 -25.93
C ASP A 203 -22.84 -39.84 -26.39
N VAL A 204 -22.89 -39.51 -27.68
CA VAL A 204 -22.28 -38.26 -28.19
C VAL A 204 -23.27 -37.07 -28.20
N SER A 205 -24.57 -37.31 -28.06
CA SER A 205 -25.60 -36.26 -28.23
C SER A 205 -26.00 -35.53 -26.95
N LYS A 206 -25.75 -36.09 -25.76
CA LYS A 206 -26.20 -35.50 -24.47
C LYS A 206 -25.15 -34.62 -23.78
N LEU A 207 -23.87 -34.77 -24.13
CA LEU A 207 -22.78 -33.93 -23.63
C LEU A 207 -22.55 -32.65 -24.47
N GLY A 208 -23.04 -32.63 -25.71
CA GLY A 208 -22.86 -31.48 -26.62
C GLY A 208 -23.70 -30.25 -26.29
N ALA A 209 -24.76 -30.39 -25.50
CA ALA A 209 -25.61 -29.28 -25.07
C ALA A 209 -25.07 -28.56 -23.82
N SER A 210 -24.37 -29.27 -22.93
CA SER A 210 -23.74 -28.67 -21.74
C SER A 210 -22.42 -27.97 -22.07
N GLU A 211 -21.61 -28.52 -22.99
CA GLU A 211 -20.36 -27.87 -23.43
C GLU A 211 -20.59 -26.60 -24.28
N LYS A 212 -21.77 -26.43 -24.90
CA LYS A 212 -22.04 -25.24 -25.73
C LYS A 212 -22.26 -23.97 -24.90
N ASN A 213 -22.68 -24.09 -23.65
CA ASN A 213 -22.86 -22.95 -22.75
C ASN A 213 -21.55 -22.46 -22.10
N GLU A 214 -20.49 -23.28 -22.09
CA GLU A 214 -19.14 -22.85 -21.67
C GLU A 214 -18.28 -22.33 -22.84
N ARG A 215 -18.81 -22.37 -24.08
CA ARG A 215 -18.16 -21.84 -25.30
C ARG A 215 -18.46 -20.36 -25.54
N LEU A 216 -18.70 -19.58 -24.50
CA LEU A 216 -18.55 -18.13 -24.55
C LEU A 216 -17.19 -17.75 -23.94
N LEU A 217 -16.12 -18.31 -24.52
CA LEU A 217 -14.76 -17.82 -24.32
C LEU A 217 -14.66 -16.44 -24.98
N MET A 218 -15.14 -15.43 -24.28
CA MET A 218 -14.91 -14.03 -24.64
C MET A 218 -13.39 -13.83 -24.66
N LYS A 219 -12.86 -13.40 -25.81
CA LYS A 219 -11.47 -12.95 -25.98
C LYS A 219 -11.16 -11.94 -24.87
N PRO A 220 -10.00 -11.99 -24.19
CA PRO A 220 -9.71 -11.05 -23.12
C PRO A 220 -9.82 -9.62 -23.67
N GLN A 221 -10.84 -8.89 -23.21
CA GLN A 221 -11.08 -7.51 -23.61
C GLN A 221 -10.42 -6.57 -22.59
N TRP A 222 -9.94 -5.42 -23.06
CA TRP A 222 -9.14 -4.45 -22.27
C TRP A 222 -9.85 -3.89 -21.03
N HIS A 223 -11.15 -4.12 -20.88
CA HIS A 223 -11.95 -3.68 -19.73
C HIS A 223 -11.92 -4.64 -18.53
N ASP A 224 -11.33 -5.83 -18.66
CA ASP A 224 -11.10 -6.74 -17.52
C ASP A 224 -9.76 -6.48 -16.79
N LEU A 225 -9.09 -5.36 -17.10
CA LEU A 225 -7.96 -4.90 -16.30
C LEU A 225 -8.46 -4.50 -14.90
N LEU A 226 -7.99 -5.21 -13.88
CA LEU A 226 -8.26 -4.97 -12.45
C LEU A 226 -8.23 -3.48 -12.06
N PRO A 227 -7.29 -2.64 -12.53
CA PRO A 227 -7.29 -1.22 -12.20
C PRO A 227 -8.55 -0.45 -12.61
N CYS A 228 -9.12 -0.78 -13.76
CA CYS A 228 -10.32 -0.13 -14.27
C CYS A 228 -11.56 -0.61 -13.49
N LYS A 229 -11.62 -1.91 -13.15
CA LYS A 229 -12.69 -2.45 -12.29
C LYS A 229 -12.60 -1.96 -10.85
N LEU A 230 -11.40 -1.86 -10.27
CA LEU A 230 -11.20 -1.28 -8.94
C LEU A 230 -11.56 0.21 -8.95
N GLY A 231 -11.21 0.97 -9.99
CA GLY A 231 -11.62 2.37 -10.11
C GLY A 231 -13.13 2.54 -10.21
N ILE A 232 -13.81 1.73 -11.03
CA ILE A 232 -15.28 1.76 -11.17
C ILE A 232 -15.96 1.29 -9.87
N TRP A 233 -15.48 0.20 -9.26
CA TRP A 233 -15.99 -0.30 -7.99
C TRP A 233 -15.79 0.73 -6.87
N PHE A 234 -14.63 1.37 -6.79
CA PHE A 234 -14.34 2.42 -5.82
C PHE A 234 -15.22 3.66 -6.03
N CYS A 235 -15.48 4.06 -7.27
CA CYS A 235 -16.43 5.15 -7.55
C CYS A 235 -17.87 4.78 -7.15
N LEU A 236 -18.28 3.52 -7.37
CA LEU A 236 -19.60 3.03 -6.99
C LEU A 236 -19.74 2.90 -5.48
N THR A 237 -18.70 2.45 -4.78
CA THR A 237 -18.70 2.36 -3.31
C THR A 237 -18.71 3.74 -2.67
N LEU A 238 -17.95 4.71 -3.20
CA LEU A 238 -18.01 6.11 -2.75
C LEU A 238 -19.40 6.72 -2.94
N LYS A 239 -20.10 6.36 -4.02
CA LYS A 239 -21.47 6.81 -4.28
C LYS A 239 -22.51 6.10 -3.40
N ALA A 240 -22.24 4.87 -2.98
CA ALA A 240 -23.09 4.08 -2.06
C ALA A 240 -22.78 4.32 -0.57
N LEU A 241 -21.64 4.93 -0.27
CA LEU A 241 -21.18 5.27 1.08
C LEU A 241 -22.19 6.05 1.93
N PRO A 242 -22.89 7.08 1.42
CA PRO A 242 -23.87 7.80 2.24
C PRO A 242 -25.03 6.90 2.69
N HIS A 243 -25.45 5.94 1.88
CA HIS A 243 -26.51 5.00 2.23
C HIS A 243 -26.02 3.99 3.29
N LEU A 244 -24.79 3.51 3.16
CA LEU A 244 -24.16 2.58 4.09
C LEU A 244 -23.97 3.21 5.49
N ILE A 245 -23.62 4.51 5.53
CA ILE A 245 -23.51 5.29 6.77
C ILE A 245 -24.90 5.51 7.40
N GLN A 246 -25.91 5.79 6.59
CA GLN A 246 -27.29 5.93 7.07
C GLN A 246 -27.80 4.63 7.70
N ASP A 247 -27.57 3.48 7.05
CA ASP A 247 -27.98 2.18 7.56
C ASP A 247 -27.25 1.84 8.87
N ALA A 248 -25.93 2.06 8.92
CA ALA A 248 -25.14 1.88 10.14
C ALA A 248 -25.63 2.78 11.31
N GLY A 249 -26.01 4.02 10.99
CA GLY A 249 -26.62 4.95 11.96
C GLY A 249 -27.95 4.45 12.51
N GLN A 250 -28.81 3.87 11.66
CA GLN A 250 -30.08 3.28 12.08
C GLN A 250 -29.89 2.04 12.97
N PHE A 251 -28.91 1.20 12.65
CA PHE A 251 -28.54 0.06 13.51
C PHE A 251 -28.00 0.52 14.87
N TYR A 252 -27.16 1.55 14.89
CA TYR A 252 -26.62 2.10 16.12
C TYR A 252 -27.71 2.72 17.00
N ALA A 253 -28.68 3.43 16.40
CA ALA A 253 -29.82 3.99 17.12
C ALA A 253 -30.67 2.89 17.78
N LYS A 254 -30.98 1.82 17.03
CA LYS A 254 -31.69 0.64 17.56
C LYS A 254 -30.95 -0.03 18.71
N TYR A 255 -29.63 -0.21 18.58
CA TYR A 255 -28.79 -0.78 19.64
C TYR A 255 -28.76 0.10 20.91
N LYS A 256 -28.71 1.43 20.74
CA LYS A 256 -28.76 2.38 21.86
C LYS A 256 -30.10 2.31 22.59
N GLU A 257 -31.20 2.19 21.86
CA GLU A 257 -32.53 2.07 22.44
C GLU A 257 -32.71 0.77 23.23
N THR A 258 -32.29 -0.39 22.70
CA THR A 258 -32.39 -1.66 23.44
C THR A 258 -31.59 -1.61 24.73
N ARG A 259 -30.37 -1.07 24.68
CA ARG A 259 -29.54 -0.91 25.87
C ARG A 259 -30.14 0.04 26.92
N SER A 260 -30.88 1.07 26.48
CA SER A 260 -31.58 1.97 27.41
C SER A 260 -32.79 1.30 28.07
N LYS A 261 -33.53 0.47 27.32
CA LYS A 261 -34.66 -0.32 27.82
C LYS A 261 -34.19 -1.36 28.83
N GLU A 262 -33.14 -2.11 28.52
CA GLU A 262 -32.54 -3.08 29.45
C GLU A 262 -32.12 -2.45 30.78
N LYS A 263 -31.56 -1.23 30.74
CA LYS A 263 -31.20 -0.48 31.96
C LYS A 263 -32.44 -0.02 32.75
N ALA A 264 -33.49 0.45 32.06
CA ALA A 264 -34.74 0.84 32.71
C ALA A 264 -35.45 -0.38 33.33
N ASP A 265 -35.46 -1.51 32.63
CA ASP A 265 -36.02 -2.78 33.09
C ASP A 265 -35.22 -3.34 34.29
N ALA A 266 -33.90 -3.19 34.28
CA ALA A 266 -33.07 -3.54 35.43
C ALA A 266 -33.37 -2.66 36.65
N LEU A 267 -33.53 -1.33 36.45
CA LEU A 267 -33.83 -0.39 37.53
C LEU A 267 -35.23 -0.61 38.12
N THR A 268 -36.23 -0.91 37.29
CA THR A 268 -37.57 -1.25 37.77
C THR A 268 -37.58 -2.57 38.54
N ARG A 269 -36.79 -3.57 38.12
CA ARG A 269 -36.61 -4.82 38.88
C ARG A 269 -35.96 -4.57 40.23
N THR A 270 -34.91 -3.75 40.30
CA THR A 270 -34.28 -3.43 41.59
C THR A 270 -35.22 -2.63 42.50
N GLU A 271 -36.00 -1.69 41.96
CA GLU A 271 -37.02 -0.96 42.72
C GLU A 271 -38.10 -1.90 43.28
N LEU A 272 -38.64 -2.80 42.45
CA LEU A 272 -39.60 -3.82 42.89
C LEU A 272 -39.03 -4.75 43.96
N GLU A 273 -37.77 -5.18 43.82
CA GLU A 273 -37.07 -5.98 44.83
C GLU A 273 -36.88 -5.21 46.14
N THR A 274 -36.55 -3.92 46.09
CA THR A 274 -36.40 -3.08 47.30
C THR A 274 -37.74 -2.85 48.01
N LEU A 275 -38.83 -2.62 47.26
CA LEU A 275 -40.18 -2.50 47.80
C LEU A 275 -40.66 -3.82 48.42
N GLN A 276 -40.34 -4.95 47.80
CA GLN A 276 -40.66 -6.28 48.34
C GLN A 276 -39.86 -6.58 49.62
N LYS A 277 -38.59 -6.15 49.69
CA LYS A 277 -37.75 -6.23 50.90
C LYS A 277 -38.29 -5.32 52.01
N GLN A 278 -38.69 -4.08 51.70
CA GLN A 278 -39.31 -3.17 52.67
C GLN A 278 -40.65 -3.71 53.21
N LYS A 279 -41.51 -4.29 52.36
CA LYS A 279 -42.76 -4.93 52.80
C LYS A 279 -42.55 -6.12 53.74
N LYS A 280 -41.38 -6.78 53.69
CA LYS A 280 -41.04 -7.91 54.59
C LYS A 280 -40.55 -7.47 55.98
N VAL A 281 -40.33 -6.17 56.23
CA VAL A 281 -39.89 -5.65 57.54
C VAL A 281 -41.03 -4.90 58.25
N LYS A 282 -42.05 -5.64 58.69
CA LYS A 282 -42.91 -5.26 59.84
C LYS A 282 -43.41 -6.51 60.53
N LYS A 283 -42.56 -7.14 61.34
CA LYS A 283 -43.00 -7.98 62.46
C LYS A 283 -42.75 -7.18 63.74
N PRO A 284 -43.72 -7.03 64.65
CA PRO A 284 -43.48 -6.37 65.93
C PRO A 284 -42.47 -7.19 66.74
N LYS A 285 -41.52 -6.51 67.38
CA LYS A 285 -40.55 -7.11 68.31
C LYS A 285 -41.32 -7.82 69.44
N PRO A 286 -41.05 -9.09 69.74
CA PRO A 286 -41.47 -9.66 71.02
C PRO A 286 -40.63 -8.99 72.13
N GLU A 287 -41.31 -8.44 73.14
CA GLU A 287 -40.66 -8.02 74.39
C GLU A 287 -40.09 -9.25 75.09
N PHE A 288 -38.77 -9.23 75.30
CA PHE A 288 -38.08 -10.28 76.04
C PHE A 288 -38.17 -9.97 77.54
N PRO A 289 -38.46 -10.97 78.40
CA PRO A 289 -38.52 -10.78 79.84
C PRO A 289 -37.13 -10.43 80.39
N VAL A 290 -37.12 -9.42 81.26
CA VAL A 290 -35.94 -8.96 82.02
C VAL A 290 -35.55 -10.04 83.02
N TYR A 291 -34.32 -10.56 82.91
CA TYR A 291 -33.70 -11.37 83.96
C TYR A 291 -32.64 -10.53 84.69
N THR A 292 -32.78 -10.44 86.00
CA THR A 292 -31.81 -9.84 86.93
C THR A 292 -30.54 -10.68 87.04
N PRO A 293 -29.37 -10.06 87.26
CA PRO A 293 -28.07 -10.70 87.08
C PRO A 293 -27.69 -11.54 88.31
N LEU A 294 -27.10 -12.71 88.07
CA LEU A 294 -26.34 -13.45 89.07
C LEU A 294 -24.93 -13.68 88.53
N GLU A 295 -23.96 -13.37 89.38
CA GLU A 295 -22.56 -13.12 89.10
C GLU A 295 -21.78 -14.28 88.47
N THR A 296 -20.68 -13.88 87.83
CA THR A 296 -19.40 -14.60 87.69
C THR A 296 -19.37 -15.86 86.83
N THR A 297 -18.71 -15.78 85.66
CA THR A 297 -17.29 -16.15 85.46
C THR A 297 -17.07 -16.42 83.95
N TYR A 298 -15.91 -15.99 83.43
CA TYR A 298 -15.35 -16.25 82.09
C TYR A 298 -15.93 -15.45 80.90
N ILE A 299 -15.43 -14.23 80.73
CA ILE A 299 -15.25 -13.62 79.42
C ILE A 299 -13.85 -14.03 78.94
N GLN A 300 -13.76 -14.95 77.99
CA GLN A 300 -12.56 -15.13 77.18
C GLN A 300 -12.66 -14.12 76.03
N SER A 301 -11.94 -13.02 76.14
CA SER A 301 -11.73 -12.05 75.08
C SER A 301 -10.94 -12.70 73.95
N TYR A 302 -11.57 -12.94 72.80
CA TYR A 302 -10.81 -13.19 71.58
C TYR A 302 -10.28 -11.86 71.06
N ASP A 303 -8.96 -11.80 71.13
CA ASP A 303 -8.07 -10.73 70.75
C ASP A 303 -8.21 -10.41 69.26
N HIS A 304 -8.31 -9.12 68.92
CA HIS A 304 -8.23 -8.63 67.53
C HIS A 304 -6.75 -8.50 67.16
N GLY A 305 -6.06 -9.64 67.12
CA GLY A 305 -4.60 -9.71 67.18
C GLY A 305 -3.91 -10.31 65.96
N THR A 306 -4.55 -10.42 64.79
CA THR A 306 -3.81 -10.61 63.54
C THR A 306 -3.76 -9.27 62.82
N SER A 307 -2.61 -8.61 62.88
CA SER A 307 -2.30 -7.40 62.12
C SER A 307 -2.62 -7.64 60.64
N ILE A 308 -3.04 -6.60 59.92
CA ILE A 308 -3.22 -6.64 58.46
C ILE A 308 -1.95 -7.19 57.76
N GLU A 309 -0.77 -6.98 58.35
CA GLU A 309 0.52 -7.51 57.87
C GLU A 309 0.58 -9.04 57.89
N GLU A 310 -0.08 -9.71 58.82
CA GLU A 310 -0.07 -11.18 58.94
C GLU A 310 -1.01 -11.83 57.90
N ILE A 311 -2.05 -11.10 57.49
CA ILE A 311 -2.95 -11.48 56.38
C ILE A 311 -2.24 -11.26 55.03
N GLU A 312 -1.41 -10.21 54.91
CA GLU A 312 -0.57 -9.97 53.73
C GLU A 312 0.53 -11.03 53.59
N GLU A 313 1.22 -11.40 54.68
CA GLU A 313 2.21 -12.48 54.67
C GLU A 313 1.58 -13.84 54.32
N GLN A 314 0.40 -14.18 54.86
CA GLN A 314 -0.31 -15.41 54.48
C GLN A 314 -0.73 -15.43 53.01
N MET A 315 -1.02 -14.26 52.42
CA MET A 315 -1.39 -14.15 51.02
C MET A 315 -0.18 -14.26 50.10
N ASP A 316 0.97 -13.71 50.50
CA ASP A 316 2.24 -13.85 49.78
C ASP A 316 2.77 -15.29 49.85
N ASP A 317 2.66 -15.95 51.00
CA ASP A 317 3.05 -17.36 51.16
C ASP A 317 2.16 -18.30 50.30
N TRP A 318 0.87 -17.95 50.15
CA TRP A 318 -0.04 -18.66 49.22
C TRP A 318 0.30 -18.42 47.75
N LEU A 319 0.69 -17.19 47.38
CA LEU A 319 1.13 -16.85 46.02
C LEU A 319 2.47 -17.52 45.67
N GLU A 320 3.42 -17.57 46.61
CA GLU A 320 4.68 -18.28 46.45
C GLU A 320 4.50 -19.78 46.36
N ASN A 321 3.59 -20.37 47.14
CA ASN A 321 3.31 -21.80 47.11
C ASN A 321 2.60 -22.23 45.81
N ARG A 322 1.73 -21.35 45.26
CA ARG A 322 1.08 -21.52 43.95
C ARG A 322 2.08 -21.39 42.79
N ASN A 323 3.04 -20.47 42.90
CA ASN A 323 4.13 -20.34 41.93
C ASN A 323 5.12 -21.52 42.01
N ARG A 324 5.40 -22.06 43.21
CA ARG A 324 6.18 -23.30 43.39
C ARG A 324 5.48 -24.53 42.83
N THR A 325 4.15 -24.60 42.89
CA THR A 325 3.38 -25.71 42.27
C THR A 325 3.34 -25.63 40.74
N GLN A 326 3.35 -24.42 40.15
CA GLN A 326 3.56 -24.27 38.70
C GLN A 326 5.02 -24.51 38.27
N LYS A 327 5.99 -24.34 39.18
CA LYS A 327 7.41 -24.61 38.92
C LYS A 327 7.79 -26.10 39.00
N LYS A 328 6.87 -27.00 39.36
CA LYS A 328 7.11 -28.44 39.31
C LYS A 328 7.01 -28.96 37.87
N GLN A 329 8.17 -28.90 37.21
CA GLN A 329 8.67 -29.71 36.09
C GLN A 329 8.00 -29.57 34.71
N ALA A 330 8.43 -28.55 33.95
CA ALA A 330 8.71 -28.77 32.54
C ALA A 330 10.14 -29.35 32.45
N PRO A 331 10.37 -30.51 31.80
CA PRO A 331 11.70 -31.11 31.75
C PRO A 331 12.65 -30.19 30.99
N GLU A 332 13.78 -29.85 31.62
CA GLU A 332 14.81 -28.94 31.11
C GLU A 332 15.27 -29.37 29.72
N TRP A 333 15.42 -28.41 28.81
CA TRP A 333 15.76 -28.68 27.41
C TRP A 333 17.22 -29.09 27.31
N THR A 334 17.47 -30.34 26.89
CA THR A 334 18.83 -30.83 26.69
C THR A 334 19.40 -30.32 25.35
N GLU A 335 20.73 -30.29 25.23
CA GLU A 335 21.41 -29.86 23.99
C GLU A 335 21.04 -30.74 22.78
N GLU A 336 20.73 -32.02 23.03
CA GLU A 336 20.22 -32.97 22.05
C GLU A 336 18.81 -32.59 21.56
N ASP A 337 17.92 -32.15 22.47
CA ASP A 337 16.57 -31.68 22.12
C ASP A 337 16.61 -30.42 21.24
N LEU A 338 17.59 -29.53 21.48
CA LEU A 338 17.81 -28.32 20.67
C LEU A 338 18.33 -28.64 19.27
N SER A 339 19.20 -29.65 19.14
CA SER A 339 19.73 -30.11 17.85
C SER A 339 18.62 -30.75 17.00
N GLN A 340 17.77 -31.57 17.62
CA GLN A 340 16.60 -32.20 16.97
C GLN A 340 15.53 -31.18 16.58
N LEU A 341 15.30 -30.17 17.42
CA LEU A 341 14.39 -29.07 17.10
C LEU A 341 14.89 -28.29 15.87
N THR A 342 16.19 -27.99 15.81
CA THR A 342 16.79 -27.28 14.69
C THR A 342 16.66 -28.08 13.39
N ARG A 343 16.91 -29.39 13.43
CA ARG A 343 16.72 -30.30 12.29
C ARG A 343 15.26 -30.36 11.84
N SER A 344 14.33 -30.41 12.78
CA SER A 344 12.87 -30.44 12.52
C SER A 344 12.35 -29.10 11.98
N MET A 345 12.91 -27.97 12.41
CA MET A 345 12.59 -26.66 11.87
C MET A 345 13.02 -26.48 10.41
N VAL A 346 14.12 -27.12 9.99
CA VAL A 346 14.57 -27.17 8.59
C VAL A 346 13.70 -28.12 7.76
N LYS A 347 13.32 -29.27 8.35
CA LYS A 347 12.47 -30.28 7.72
C LYS A 347 11.06 -29.75 7.38
N PHE A 348 10.53 -28.86 8.21
CA PHE A 348 9.23 -28.20 7.98
C PHE A 348 9.42 -26.68 7.81
N PRO A 349 9.52 -26.15 6.58
CA PRO A 349 9.65 -24.72 6.35
C PRO A 349 8.37 -23.95 6.71
N GLY A 350 8.51 -22.63 6.86
CA GLY A 350 7.40 -21.72 7.17
C GLY A 350 6.31 -21.80 6.09
N GLY A 351 5.05 -22.01 6.49
CA GLY A 351 3.91 -22.20 5.60
C GLY A 351 3.30 -23.60 5.65
N THR A 352 3.94 -24.57 6.32
CA THR A 352 3.37 -25.91 6.51
C THR A 352 2.18 -25.85 7.49
N PRO A 353 0.98 -26.36 7.12
CA PRO A 353 -0.16 -26.41 8.03
C PRO A 353 0.13 -27.40 9.18
N GLY A 354 -0.20 -26.99 10.40
CA GLY A 354 0.08 -27.77 11.62
C GLY A 354 1.58 -27.97 11.89
N ARG A 355 2.45 -27.06 11.42
CA ARG A 355 3.92 -27.15 11.55
C ARG A 355 4.37 -27.52 12.98
N TRP A 356 3.81 -26.84 13.97
CA TRP A 356 4.23 -26.99 15.36
C TRP A 356 3.71 -28.28 16.00
N GLU A 357 2.56 -28.79 15.54
CA GLU A 357 2.04 -30.09 15.93
C GLU A 357 2.95 -31.21 15.41
N LYS A 358 3.44 -31.08 14.17
CA LYS A 358 4.38 -32.04 13.56
C LYS A 358 5.75 -32.02 14.24
N ILE A 359 6.28 -30.84 14.56
CA ILE A 359 7.56 -30.69 15.27
C ILE A 359 7.44 -31.22 16.71
N ALA A 360 6.33 -30.92 17.40
CA ALA A 360 6.09 -31.42 18.75
C ALA A 360 5.96 -32.96 18.77
N HIS A 361 5.31 -33.54 17.77
CA HIS A 361 5.22 -34.98 17.60
C HIS A 361 6.59 -35.64 17.32
N GLU A 362 7.47 -34.98 16.57
CA GLU A 362 8.83 -35.49 16.29
C GLU A 362 9.76 -35.39 17.51
N LEU A 363 9.52 -34.44 18.41
CA LEU A 363 10.26 -34.25 19.67
C LEU A 363 9.65 -35.00 20.86
N GLY A 364 8.47 -35.62 20.70
CA GLY A 364 7.75 -36.28 21.81
C GLY A 364 7.32 -35.34 22.95
N ARG A 365 7.18 -34.04 22.67
CA ARG A 365 6.85 -33.00 23.66
C ARG A 365 5.50 -32.33 23.33
N SER A 366 4.97 -31.55 24.27
CA SER A 366 3.71 -30.82 24.04
C SER A 366 3.91 -29.62 23.09
N VAL A 367 2.86 -29.27 22.34
CA VAL A 367 2.89 -28.12 21.41
C VAL A 367 3.11 -26.79 22.15
N THR A 368 2.62 -26.70 23.39
CA THR A 368 2.79 -25.53 24.26
C THR A 368 4.25 -25.35 24.67
N ASP A 369 4.96 -26.44 24.98
CA ASP A 369 6.37 -26.37 25.40
C ASP A 369 7.27 -25.92 24.24
N VAL A 370 7.12 -26.52 23.05
CA VAL A 370 7.87 -26.15 21.84
C VAL A 370 7.60 -24.69 21.44
N SER A 371 6.35 -24.24 21.57
CA SER A 371 5.97 -22.85 21.29
C SER A 371 6.58 -21.87 22.28
N SER A 372 6.60 -22.22 23.58
CA SER A 372 7.20 -21.39 24.63
C SER A 372 8.71 -21.20 24.43
N LEU A 373 9.43 -22.26 24.09
CA LEU A 373 10.87 -22.20 23.81
C LEU A 373 11.16 -21.31 22.59
N ARG A 374 10.35 -21.40 21.53
CA ARG A 374 10.49 -20.51 20.37
C ARG A 374 10.40 -19.04 20.78
N PHE A 375 9.43 -18.67 21.61
CA PHE A 375 9.29 -17.30 22.07
C PHE A 375 10.47 -16.87 22.94
N ALA A 376 11.02 -17.77 23.77
CA ALA A 376 12.23 -17.51 24.54
C ALA A 376 13.46 -17.25 23.63
N LEU A 377 13.73 -18.12 22.65
CA LEU A 377 14.86 -17.96 21.72
C LEU A 377 14.73 -16.70 20.84
N TYR A 378 13.51 -16.34 20.45
CA TYR A 378 13.27 -15.09 19.71
C TYR A 378 13.51 -13.86 20.59
N ARG A 379 13.09 -13.91 21.86
CA ARG A 379 13.32 -12.84 22.84
C ARG A 379 14.81 -12.65 23.10
N GLU A 380 15.55 -13.73 23.32
CA GLU A 380 16.98 -13.72 23.57
C GLU A 380 17.79 -13.21 22.37
N ARG A 381 17.45 -13.66 21.16
CA ARG A 381 18.07 -13.15 19.91
C ARG A 381 17.82 -11.65 19.72
N ASN A 382 16.65 -11.14 20.10
CA ASN A 382 16.36 -9.71 19.99
C ASN A 382 17.05 -8.89 21.08
N GLN A 383 17.19 -9.42 22.30
CA GLN A 383 17.98 -8.77 23.36
C GLN A 383 19.46 -8.67 22.96
N ASN A 384 20.05 -9.73 22.42
CA ASN A 384 21.45 -9.71 21.96
C ASN A 384 21.67 -8.80 20.75
N LYS A 385 20.65 -8.57 19.91
CA LYS A 385 20.71 -7.59 18.80
C LYS A 385 20.54 -6.14 19.23
N SER A 386 19.93 -5.87 20.38
CA SER A 386 19.82 -4.52 20.94
C SER A 386 21.00 -4.14 21.83
N ALA A 387 21.75 -5.12 22.32
CA ALA A 387 22.95 -4.92 23.13
C ALA A 387 24.25 -4.78 22.32
N MET A 388 24.16 -4.90 20.99
CA MET A 388 25.25 -4.82 20.01
C MET A 388 24.95 -3.66 19.05
#